data_AF-A0A913Z837-F1
#
_entry.id   AF-A0A913Z837-F1
#
_cell.length_a   1.000
_cell.length_b   1.000
_cell.length_c   1.000
_cell.angle_alpha   90.00
_cell.angle_beta   90.00
_cell.angle_gamma   90.00
#
_symmetry.space_group_name_H-M   'P 1'
#
loop_
_entity.id
_entity.type
_entity.pdbx_description
1 polymer ?
#
loop_
_entity_poly.entity_id
_entity_poly.type
_entity_poly.pdbx_seq_one_letter_code
_entity_poly.pdbx_strand_id
1 'polypeptide(L)'
;MLAGQCQELDQDLKTLEQRHGIQRWCNDNPAFITHLAVMKGKQQVALIQKLWSHAVEYTFFLDMSKKYSEGQSVATRLSKQIRKSSKALRKLVSAYNSCDFTTPPSSTSHKDVIDLTSQLYTNLTVTKQGSTPIPSSTRRRAVDLINLSDRAKEETALVEKEMARVLQSVSDRHNQLVALVKDLRSAEADRAEGLLFLVGNAIQEQEQLHLNLEKCFSNYIPISSCTPFFRSTILSAISPELSPSDETPLSSDSSSDESEDEAVSD
;
A
#
# COMPACT_ATOMS: atom_id res chain seq x y z
N MET A 1 0.64 41.98 35.02
CA MET A 1 0.98 41.04 36.11
C MET A 1 2.46 40.65 36.11
N LEU A 2 3.03 40.14 35.02
CA LEU A 2 4.46 39.73 34.97
C LEU A 2 5.48 40.82 35.34
N ALA A 3 5.24 42.08 34.95
CA ALA A 3 6.19 43.17 35.20
C ALA A 3 6.39 43.50 36.69
N GLY A 4 5.32 43.39 37.51
CA GLY A 4 5.40 43.63 38.95
C GLY A 4 6.16 42.53 39.68
N GLN A 5 5.94 41.27 39.29
CA GLN A 5 6.66 40.11 39.84
C GLN A 5 8.15 40.14 39.48
N CYS A 6 8.50 40.61 38.27
CA CYS A 6 9.92 40.79 37.90
C CYS A 6 10.61 41.89 38.72
N GLN A 7 9.90 42.96 39.11
CA GLN A 7 10.46 44.00 39.96
C GLN A 7 10.67 43.52 41.40
N GLU A 8 9.72 42.77 41.95
CA GLU A 8 9.82 42.20 43.29
C GLU A 8 11.01 41.21 43.38
N LEU A 9 11.14 40.31 42.41
CA LEU A 9 12.27 39.40 42.29
C LEU A 9 13.61 40.12 42.10
N ASP A 10 13.65 41.21 41.33
CA ASP A 10 14.88 42.00 41.15
C ASP A 10 15.30 42.68 42.45
N GLN A 11 14.34 43.14 43.25
CA GLN A 11 14.58 43.75 44.55
C GLN A 11 15.11 42.70 45.55
N ASP A 12 14.49 41.52 45.59
CA ASP A 12 14.94 40.41 46.44
C ASP A 12 16.35 39.96 46.06
N LEU A 13 16.64 39.82 44.77
CA LEU A 13 17.99 39.50 44.29
C LEU A 13 19.01 40.57 44.70
N LYS A 14 18.68 41.87 44.60
CA LYS A 14 19.57 42.95 45.06
C LYS A 14 19.91 42.83 46.54
N THR A 15 18.93 42.53 47.39
CA THR A 15 19.18 42.38 48.84
C THR A 15 20.08 41.18 49.13
N LEU A 16 19.90 40.08 48.39
CA LEU A 16 20.68 38.86 48.55
C LEU A 16 22.12 39.03 48.04
N GLU A 17 22.29 39.71 46.91
CA GLU A 17 23.59 40.07 46.34
C GLU A 17 24.39 40.97 47.29
N GLN A 18 23.74 41.99 47.88
CA GLN A 18 24.38 42.87 48.88
C GLN A 18 24.81 42.09 50.13
N ARG A 19 23.97 41.18 50.62
CA ARG A 19 24.29 40.33 51.79
C ARG A 19 25.49 39.43 51.56
N HIS A 20 25.69 38.95 50.33
CA HIS A 20 26.75 38.01 49.97
C HIS A 20 27.93 38.64 49.22
N GLY A 21 27.95 39.98 49.05
CA GLY A 21 29.03 40.68 48.35
C GLY A 21 29.16 40.31 46.86
N ILE A 22 28.08 39.88 46.23
CA ILE A 22 28.07 39.42 44.84
C ILE A 22 27.90 40.62 43.91
N GLN A 23 28.84 40.81 42.99
CA GLN A 23 28.74 41.84 41.95
C GLN A 23 28.03 41.28 40.71
N ARG A 24 26.96 41.95 40.26
CA ARG A 24 26.28 41.58 39.02
C ARG A 24 27.23 41.65 37.83
N TRP A 25 27.04 40.74 36.90
CA TRP A 25 27.72 40.76 35.63
C TRP A 25 27.29 41.98 34.80
N CYS A 26 28.25 42.86 34.51
CA CYS A 26 28.07 43.97 33.58
C CYS A 26 28.23 43.47 32.13
N ASN A 27 27.73 44.25 31.16
CA ASN A 27 27.82 43.91 29.73
C ASN A 27 29.27 43.76 29.23
N ASP A 28 30.24 44.35 29.92
CA ASP A 28 31.66 44.28 29.59
C ASP A 28 32.38 43.09 30.26
N ASN A 29 31.69 42.32 31.11
CA ASN A 29 32.29 41.19 31.79
C ASN A 29 32.50 40.01 30.81
N PRO A 30 33.72 39.45 30.69
CA PRO A 30 34.00 38.36 29.76
C PRO A 30 33.15 37.10 30.01
N ALA A 31 32.82 36.81 31.28
CA ALA A 31 31.93 35.70 31.64
C ALA A 31 30.50 35.95 31.17
N PHE A 32 30.02 37.19 31.26
CA PHE A 32 28.71 37.61 30.73
C PHE A 32 28.62 37.45 29.22
N ILE A 33 29.62 37.96 28.50
CA ILE A 33 29.67 37.90 27.03
C ILE A 33 29.67 36.44 26.56
N THR A 34 30.47 35.60 27.22
CA THR A 34 30.54 34.16 26.91
C THR A 34 29.21 33.46 27.17
N HIS A 35 28.59 33.71 28.33
CA HIS A 35 27.30 33.12 28.66
C HIS A 35 26.18 33.61 27.73
N LEU A 36 26.18 34.90 27.38
CA LEU A 36 25.25 35.48 26.42
C LEU A 36 25.38 34.83 25.04
N ALA A 37 26.61 34.59 24.57
CA ALA A 37 26.87 33.88 23.31
C ALA A 37 26.33 32.43 23.36
N VAL A 38 26.53 31.71 24.46
CA VAL A 38 25.97 30.35 24.67
C VAL A 38 24.44 30.38 24.62
N MET A 39 23.81 31.33 25.30
CA MET A 39 22.36 31.47 25.31
C MET A 39 21.79 31.80 23.92
N LYS A 40 22.43 32.72 23.20
CA LYS A 40 22.08 33.04 21.80
C LYS A 40 22.23 31.83 20.89
N GLY A 41 23.31 31.04 21.06
CA GLY A 41 23.53 29.81 20.31
C GLY A 41 22.44 28.76 20.58
N LYS A 42 22.05 28.55 21.83
CA LYS A 42 20.91 27.66 22.18
C LYS A 42 19.60 28.12 21.55
N GLN A 43 19.32 29.42 21.57
CA GLN A 43 18.14 30.00 20.94
C GLN A 43 18.17 29.82 19.42
N GLN A 44 19.34 30.02 18.78
CA GLN A 44 19.54 29.80 17.35
C GLN A 44 19.23 28.35 16.99
N VAL A 45 19.82 27.38 17.69
CA VAL A 45 19.58 25.94 17.47
C VAL A 45 18.11 25.60 17.62
N ALA A 46 17.43 26.09 18.65
CA ALA A 46 16.01 25.84 18.87
C ALA A 46 15.13 26.40 17.74
N LEU A 47 15.48 27.57 17.19
CA LEU A 47 14.78 28.14 16.04
C LEU A 47 15.04 27.36 14.76
N ILE A 48 16.29 26.96 14.49
CA ILE A 48 16.64 26.13 13.33
C ILE A 48 15.93 24.77 13.41
N GLN A 49 15.80 24.15 14.59
CA GLN A 49 15.02 22.92 14.79
C GLN A 49 13.55 23.09 14.44
N LYS A 50 12.93 24.21 14.84
CA LYS A 50 11.54 24.53 14.49
C LYS A 50 11.39 24.78 12.99
N LEU A 51 12.31 25.53 12.39
CA LEU A 51 12.34 25.76 10.94
C LEU A 51 12.41 24.44 10.18
N TRP A 52 13.33 23.55 10.56
CA TRP A 52 13.48 22.23 9.97
C TRP A 52 12.19 21.41 10.04
N SER A 53 11.58 21.31 11.24
CA SER A 53 10.36 20.54 11.44
C SER A 53 9.23 21.02 10.52
N HIS A 54 9.04 22.33 10.40
CA HIS A 54 8.01 22.88 9.53
C HIS A 54 8.36 22.81 8.04
N ALA A 55 9.65 22.88 7.68
CA ALA A 55 10.10 22.74 6.30
C ALA A 55 9.86 21.30 5.79
N VAL A 56 10.15 20.29 6.62
CA VAL A 56 9.86 18.88 6.31
C VAL A 56 8.35 18.66 6.14
N GLU A 57 7.53 19.23 7.03
CA GLU A 57 6.08 19.14 6.92
C GLU A 57 5.54 19.83 5.66
N TYR A 58 6.05 21.02 5.35
CA TYR A 58 5.67 21.77 4.14
C TYR A 58 6.02 21.04 2.85
N THR A 59 7.24 20.51 2.76
CA THR A 59 7.71 19.73 1.59
C THR A 59 6.92 18.44 1.42
N PHE A 60 6.60 17.75 2.52
CA PHE A 60 5.69 16.60 2.50
C PHE A 60 4.31 16.95 1.92
N PHE A 61 3.68 18.04 2.37
CA PHE A 61 2.38 18.44 1.83
C PHE A 61 2.44 18.86 0.36
N LEU A 62 3.54 19.50 -0.08
CA LEU A 62 3.77 19.79 -1.49
C LEU A 62 3.84 18.50 -2.32
N ASP A 63 4.60 17.51 -1.88
CA ASP A 63 4.69 16.24 -2.60
C ASP A 63 3.38 15.46 -2.61
N MET A 64 2.60 15.55 -1.52
CA MET A 64 1.25 14.99 -1.49
C MET A 64 0.29 15.72 -2.43
N SER A 65 0.40 17.04 -2.57
CA SER A 65 -0.46 17.80 -3.47
C SER A 65 -0.29 17.39 -4.94
N LYS A 66 0.91 16.96 -5.34
CA LYS A 66 1.19 16.43 -6.69
C LYS A 66 0.49 15.08 -6.95
N LYS A 67 0.30 14.26 -5.90
CA LYS A 67 -0.29 12.91 -6.00
C LYS A 67 -1.81 12.90 -5.93
N TYR A 68 -2.41 13.92 -5.30
CA TYR A 68 -3.84 13.98 -5.03
C TYR A 68 -4.54 15.17 -5.70
N SER A 69 -4.07 15.60 -6.87
CA SER A 69 -4.61 16.75 -7.62
C SER A 69 -6.09 16.61 -8.01
N GLU A 70 -6.59 15.38 -8.14
CA GLU A 70 -7.93 15.08 -8.67
C GLU A 70 -9.00 14.90 -7.59
N GLY A 71 -8.61 14.66 -6.34
CA GLY A 71 -9.56 14.49 -5.22
C GLY A 71 -9.96 15.83 -4.62
N GLN A 72 -11.08 16.42 -5.05
CA GLN A 72 -11.52 17.79 -4.65
C GLN A 72 -11.44 18.06 -3.13
N SER A 73 -11.90 17.13 -2.30
CA SER A 73 -11.89 17.29 -0.83
C SER A 73 -10.47 17.16 -0.23
N VAL A 74 -9.67 16.22 -0.73
CA VAL A 74 -8.29 15.98 -0.28
C VAL A 74 -7.36 17.10 -0.76
N ALA A 75 -7.44 17.49 -2.03
CA ALA A 75 -6.73 18.61 -2.61
C ALA A 75 -7.01 19.93 -1.88
N THR A 76 -8.28 20.18 -1.52
CA THR A 76 -8.67 21.36 -0.73
C THR A 76 -8.05 21.33 0.67
N ARG A 77 -8.06 20.18 1.35
CA ARG A 77 -7.43 20.02 2.68
C ARG A 77 -5.92 20.21 2.61
N LEU A 78 -5.25 19.61 1.63
CA LEU A 78 -3.80 19.78 1.40
C LEU A 78 -3.45 21.24 1.12
N SER A 79 -4.22 21.91 0.25
CA SER A 79 -4.01 23.34 -0.04
C SER A 79 -4.12 24.22 1.21
N LYS A 80 -5.08 23.93 2.10
CA LYS A 80 -5.20 24.63 3.40
C LYS A 80 -3.99 24.37 4.29
N GLN A 81 -3.49 23.14 4.36
CA GLN A 81 -2.31 22.81 5.16
C GLN A 81 -1.02 23.43 4.61
N ILE A 82 -0.83 23.44 3.29
CA ILE A 82 0.30 24.12 2.63
C ILE A 82 0.29 25.61 2.99
N ARG A 83 -0.86 26.29 2.91
CA ARG A 83 -0.99 27.71 3.29
C ARG A 83 -0.68 27.93 4.77
N LYS A 84 -1.21 27.08 5.65
CA LYS A 84 -0.97 27.16 7.11
C LYS A 84 0.51 27.00 7.42
N SER A 85 1.14 25.95 6.88
CA SER A 85 2.56 25.66 7.08
C SER A 85 3.46 26.76 6.49
N SER A 86 3.19 27.25 5.29
CA SER A 86 3.93 28.38 4.70
C SER A 86 3.80 29.67 5.53
N LYS A 87 2.63 29.95 6.13
CA LYS A 87 2.48 31.10 7.04
C LYS A 87 3.31 30.92 8.31
N ALA A 88 3.33 29.72 8.88
CA ALA A 88 4.15 29.40 10.05
C ALA A 88 5.65 29.53 9.74
N LEU A 89 6.11 29.00 8.60
CA LEU A 89 7.48 29.13 8.13
C LEU A 89 7.90 30.58 7.96
N ARG A 90 7.11 31.42 7.29
CA ARG A 90 7.40 32.85 7.16
C ARG A 90 7.55 33.55 8.51
N LYS A 91 6.66 33.23 9.47
CA LYS A 91 6.75 33.79 10.84
C LYS A 91 8.04 33.37 11.53
N LEU A 92 8.45 32.10 11.38
CA LEU A 92 9.70 31.58 11.96
C LEU A 92 10.94 32.17 11.30
N VAL A 93 10.93 32.36 9.98
CA VAL A 93 12.00 33.05 9.24
C VAL A 93 12.16 34.48 9.76
N SER A 94 11.05 35.22 9.91
CA SER A 94 11.10 36.57 10.49
C SER A 94 11.65 36.56 11.92
N ALA A 95 11.24 35.59 12.76
CA ALA A 95 11.74 35.46 14.13
C ALA A 95 13.23 35.12 14.17
N TYR A 96 13.70 34.26 13.27
CA TYR A 96 15.12 33.93 13.12
C TYR A 96 15.92 35.17 12.67
N ASN A 97 15.48 35.87 11.62
CA ASN A 97 16.16 37.05 11.09
C ASN A 97 16.12 38.26 12.04
N SER A 98 15.18 38.29 12.99
CA SER A 98 15.10 39.34 14.02
C SER A 98 16.07 39.10 15.17
N CYS A 99 16.67 37.91 15.27
CA CYS A 99 17.65 37.60 16.28
C CYS A 99 19.05 37.91 15.75
N ASP A 100 19.82 38.66 16.53
CA ASP A 100 21.18 39.01 16.17
C ASP A 100 22.15 37.88 16.57
N PHE A 101 22.28 36.91 15.65
CA PHE A 101 23.16 35.75 15.80
C PHE A 101 24.57 36.07 15.33
N THR A 102 25.56 35.69 16.14
CA THR A 102 26.98 35.89 15.86
C THR A 102 27.53 34.90 14.82
N THR A 103 26.80 33.82 14.54
CA THR A 103 27.19 32.75 13.62
C THR A 103 26.36 32.78 12.33
N PRO A 104 27.00 32.80 11.14
CA PRO A 104 26.31 32.84 9.85
C PRO A 104 25.52 31.55 9.55
N PRO A 105 24.48 31.62 8.70
CA PRO A 105 23.98 32.82 8.03
C PRO A 105 23.10 33.69 8.94
N SER A 106 23.40 34.99 8.96
CA SER A 106 22.74 36.01 9.79
C SER A 106 21.33 36.37 9.30
N SER A 107 21.01 36.05 8.05
CA SER A 107 19.70 36.23 7.45
C SER A 107 19.41 35.06 6.52
N THR A 108 18.18 34.55 6.58
CA THR A 108 17.72 33.40 5.79
C THR A 108 16.46 33.79 5.02
N SER A 109 16.35 33.33 3.76
CA SER A 109 15.13 33.50 2.98
C SER A 109 14.21 32.29 3.14
N HIS A 110 12.95 32.47 2.78
CA HIS A 110 11.98 31.36 2.75
C HIS A 110 12.40 30.23 1.78
N LYS A 111 13.13 30.55 0.71
CA LYS A 111 13.63 29.54 -0.25
C LYS A 111 14.69 28.67 0.39
N ASP A 112 15.62 29.28 1.13
CA ASP A 112 16.72 28.58 1.79
C ASP A 112 16.25 27.66 2.91
N VAL A 113 15.09 27.99 3.52
CA VAL A 113 14.48 27.18 4.57
C VAL A 113 13.73 25.97 4.00
N ILE A 114 13.09 26.09 2.84
CA ILE A 114 12.40 24.96 2.19
C ILE A 114 13.41 23.94 1.65
N ASP A 115 14.59 24.39 1.24
CA ASP A 115 15.66 23.50 0.83
C ASP A 115 16.23 22.72 2.04
N LEU A 116 15.82 21.46 2.17
CA LEU A 116 16.28 20.56 3.24
C LEU A 116 17.77 20.18 3.10
N THR A 117 18.43 20.54 2.00
CA THR A 117 19.88 20.35 1.81
C THR A 117 20.70 21.60 2.13
N SER A 118 20.02 22.69 2.48
CA SER A 118 20.63 23.97 2.83
C SER A 118 21.62 23.84 4.00
N GLN A 119 22.71 24.61 3.92
CA GLN A 119 23.74 24.68 4.97
C GLN A 119 23.17 25.13 6.33
N LEU A 120 22.01 25.79 6.34
CA LEU A 120 21.27 26.18 7.53
C LEU A 120 21.07 25.00 8.50
N TYR A 121 20.92 23.78 7.98
CA TYR A 121 20.59 22.60 8.75
C TYR A 121 21.78 21.71 9.08
N THR A 122 22.99 22.04 8.63
CA THR A 122 24.20 21.23 8.80
C THR A 122 24.43 20.83 10.27
N ASN A 123 24.25 21.78 11.20
CA ASN A 123 24.46 21.56 12.63
C ASN A 123 23.37 20.68 13.28
N LEU A 124 22.18 20.60 12.69
CA LEU A 124 21.13 19.68 13.14
C LEU A 124 21.42 18.24 12.72
N THR A 125 22.02 18.06 11.55
CA THR A 125 22.39 16.75 11.01
C THR A 125 23.47 16.09 11.85
N VAL A 126 24.43 16.89 12.34
CA VAL A 126 25.54 16.45 13.20
C VAL A 126 25.05 16.01 14.59
N THR A 127 24.01 16.65 15.14
CA THR A 127 23.56 16.36 16.51
C THR A 127 22.65 15.13 16.62
N LYS A 128 22.05 14.66 15.52
CA LYS A 128 21.18 13.46 15.50
C LYS A 128 21.83 12.20 14.94
N GLN A 129 23.05 12.29 14.43
CA GLN A 129 23.78 11.12 13.92
C GLN A 129 25.06 10.97 14.72
N GLY A 130 25.07 10.01 15.65
CA GLY A 130 26.31 9.33 15.95
C GLY A 130 26.97 8.97 14.63
N SER A 131 28.23 9.37 14.47
CA SER A 131 29.10 9.18 13.31
C SER A 131 28.75 7.91 12.53
N THR A 132 27.91 8.04 11.51
CA THR A 132 27.76 6.99 10.50
C THR A 132 28.11 7.61 9.16
N PRO A 133 29.00 6.99 8.38
CA PRO A 133 29.50 7.53 7.12
C PRO A 133 28.43 7.58 6.01
N ILE A 134 27.20 7.17 6.31
CA ILE A 134 26.14 6.98 5.32
C ILE A 134 25.05 8.06 5.49
N PRO A 135 24.71 8.81 4.42
CA PRO A 135 23.64 9.79 4.44
C PRO A 135 22.30 9.23 4.94
N SER A 136 21.52 10.05 5.64
CA SER A 136 20.19 9.67 6.17
C SER A 136 19.20 9.22 5.10
N SER A 137 19.25 9.84 3.92
CA SER A 137 18.43 9.47 2.76
C SER A 137 18.70 8.03 2.32
N THR A 138 19.97 7.63 2.26
CA THR A 138 20.39 6.27 1.91
C THR A 138 19.95 5.27 2.96
N ARG A 139 20.09 5.59 4.25
CA ARG A 139 19.62 4.71 5.33
C ARG A 139 18.11 4.52 5.31
N ARG A 140 17.35 5.61 5.12
CA ARG A 140 15.89 5.54 5.01
C ARG A 140 15.48 4.68 3.82
N ARG A 141 16.11 4.88 2.67
CA ARG A 141 15.86 4.07 1.47
C ARG A 141 16.19 2.59 1.69
N ALA A 142 17.27 2.28 2.42
CA ALA A 142 17.60 0.90 2.77
C ALA A 142 16.52 0.26 3.66
N VAL A 143 16.04 0.98 4.67
CA VAL A 143 14.93 0.52 5.53
C VAL A 143 13.66 0.32 4.70
N ASP A 144 13.32 1.24 3.81
CA ASP A 144 12.15 1.12 2.95
C ASP A 144 12.24 -0.11 2.03
N LEU A 145 13.43 -0.40 1.48
CA LEU A 145 13.66 -1.58 0.64
C LEU A 145 13.58 -2.89 1.41
N ILE A 146 14.08 -2.94 2.66
CA ILE A 146 13.96 -4.11 3.53
C ILE A 146 12.48 -4.37 3.82
N ASN A 147 11.75 -3.35 4.26
CA ASN A 147 10.32 -3.47 4.55
C ASN A 147 9.51 -3.89 3.31
N LEU A 148 9.86 -3.38 2.12
CA LEU A 148 9.23 -3.78 0.88
C LEU A 148 9.53 -5.24 0.54
N SER A 149 10.77 -5.69 0.74
CA SER A 149 11.16 -7.09 0.54
C SER A 149 10.40 -8.03 1.47
N ASP A 150 10.28 -7.67 2.74
CA ASP A 150 9.58 -8.51 3.72
C ASP A 150 8.08 -8.57 3.43
N ARG A 151 7.45 -7.44 3.07
CA ARG A 151 6.07 -7.41 2.58
C ARG A 151 5.85 -8.26 1.34
N ALA A 152 6.75 -8.19 0.36
CA ALA A 152 6.64 -8.99 -0.85
C ALA A 152 6.69 -10.50 -0.55
N LYS A 153 7.52 -10.93 0.41
CA LYS A 153 7.57 -12.33 0.87
C LYS A 153 6.27 -12.72 1.57
N GLU A 154 5.75 -11.88 2.45
CA GLU A 154 4.46 -12.11 3.12
C GLU A 154 3.31 -12.25 2.11
N GLU A 155 3.23 -11.33 1.14
CA GLU A 155 2.21 -11.36 0.08
C GLU A 155 2.34 -12.61 -0.79
N THR A 156 3.56 -13.01 -1.14
CA THR A 156 3.81 -14.24 -1.91
C THR A 156 3.30 -15.46 -1.15
N ALA A 157 3.65 -15.59 0.14
CA ALA A 157 3.18 -16.69 0.99
C ALA A 157 1.65 -16.71 1.15
N LEU A 158 1.01 -15.53 1.23
CA LEU A 158 -0.44 -15.42 1.28
C LEU A 158 -1.10 -15.88 -0.02
N VAL A 159 -0.53 -15.48 -1.16
CA VAL A 159 -1.02 -15.86 -2.49
C VAL A 159 -0.87 -17.37 -2.70
N GLU A 160 0.28 -17.95 -2.38
CA GLU A 160 0.51 -19.40 -2.45
C GLU A 160 -0.51 -20.17 -1.60
N LYS A 161 -0.77 -19.69 -0.37
CA LYS A 161 -1.79 -20.28 0.51
C LYS A 161 -3.19 -20.18 -0.08
N GLU A 162 -3.52 -19.07 -0.74
CA GLU A 162 -4.81 -18.89 -1.38
C GLU A 162 -4.97 -19.77 -2.62
N MET A 163 -3.93 -19.91 -3.43
CA MET A 163 -3.90 -20.87 -4.56
C MET A 163 -4.17 -22.29 -4.09
N ALA A 164 -3.54 -22.72 -2.99
CA ALA A 164 -3.79 -24.03 -2.39
C ALA A 164 -5.23 -24.19 -1.87
N ARG A 165 -5.80 -23.15 -1.24
CA ARG A 165 -7.21 -23.16 -0.78
C ARG A 165 -8.19 -23.23 -1.94
N VAL A 166 -7.92 -22.54 -3.04
CA VAL A 166 -8.77 -22.57 -4.24
C VAL A 166 -8.78 -23.97 -4.84
N LEU A 167 -7.62 -24.62 -4.97
CA LEU A 167 -7.55 -26.01 -5.41
C LEU A 167 -8.34 -26.93 -4.48
N GLN A 168 -8.16 -26.80 -3.16
CA GLN A 168 -8.89 -27.61 -2.19
C GLN A 168 -10.40 -27.41 -2.30
N SER A 169 -10.86 -26.17 -2.46
CA SER A 169 -12.29 -25.84 -2.61
C SER A 169 -12.90 -26.48 -3.85
N VAL A 170 -12.18 -26.48 -4.99
CA VAL A 170 -12.62 -27.16 -6.22
C VAL A 170 -12.68 -28.67 -6.01
N SER A 171 -11.67 -29.27 -5.37
CA SER A 171 -11.66 -30.70 -5.02
C SER A 171 -12.80 -31.07 -4.08
N ASP A 172 -13.08 -30.26 -3.06
CA ASP A 172 -14.18 -30.48 -2.12
C ASP A 172 -15.54 -30.41 -2.81
N ARG A 173 -15.72 -29.44 -3.73
CA ARG A 173 -16.92 -29.32 -4.54
C ARG A 173 -17.10 -30.51 -5.48
N HIS A 174 -16.02 -30.99 -6.11
CA HIS A 174 -16.06 -32.20 -6.92
C HIS A 174 -16.50 -33.41 -6.09
N ASN A 175 -15.93 -33.60 -4.90
CA ASN A 175 -16.30 -34.70 -3.99
C ASN A 175 -17.78 -34.63 -3.57
N GLN A 176 -18.32 -33.42 -3.32
CA GLN A 176 -19.73 -33.23 -3.01
C GLN A 176 -20.64 -33.62 -4.18
N LEU A 177 -20.28 -33.25 -5.42
CA LEU A 177 -21.05 -33.63 -6.61
C LEU A 177 -21.01 -35.14 -6.84
N VAL A 178 -19.85 -35.79 -6.65
CA VAL A 178 -19.71 -37.24 -6.75
C VAL A 178 -20.55 -37.97 -5.68
N ALA A 179 -20.59 -37.45 -4.45
CA ALA A 179 -21.46 -37.99 -3.40
C ALA A 179 -22.95 -37.88 -3.80
N LEU A 180 -23.35 -36.71 -4.33
CA LEU A 180 -24.71 -36.48 -4.80
C LEU A 180 -25.11 -37.43 -5.95
N VAL A 181 -24.19 -37.75 -6.86
CA VAL A 181 -24.43 -38.78 -7.90
C VAL A 181 -24.70 -40.16 -7.27
N LYS A 182 -23.94 -40.55 -6.26
CA LYS A 182 -24.13 -41.84 -5.56
C LYS A 182 -25.50 -41.89 -4.88
N ASP A 183 -25.88 -40.81 -4.20
CA ASP A 183 -27.17 -40.70 -3.51
C ASP A 183 -28.33 -40.75 -4.51
N LEU A 184 -28.25 -40.01 -5.63
CA LEU A 184 -29.28 -40.03 -6.69
C LEU A 184 -29.43 -41.40 -7.35
N ARG A 185 -28.34 -42.14 -7.56
CA ARG A 185 -28.38 -43.51 -8.10
C ARG A 185 -29.03 -44.50 -7.14
N SER A 186 -28.94 -44.27 -5.84
CA SER A 186 -29.56 -45.13 -4.82
C SER A 186 -31.07 -44.93 -4.67
N ALA A 187 -31.65 -43.87 -5.26
CA ALA A 187 -33.02 -43.43 -5.02
C ALA A 187 -34.07 -43.92 -6.04
N GLU A 188 -33.73 -44.87 -6.94
CA GLU A 188 -34.64 -45.58 -7.88
C GLU A 188 -35.85 -44.77 -8.42
N ALA A 189 -35.60 -43.61 -9.05
CA ALA A 189 -36.65 -42.81 -9.66
C ALA A 189 -36.30 -42.46 -11.11
N ASP A 190 -37.26 -42.61 -12.03
CA ASP A 190 -37.12 -42.23 -13.46
C ASP A 190 -36.77 -40.74 -13.66
N ARG A 191 -37.01 -39.89 -12.65
CA ARG A 191 -36.60 -38.47 -12.64
C ARG A 191 -35.13 -38.25 -12.31
N ALA A 192 -34.41 -39.28 -11.85
CA ALA A 192 -33.01 -39.19 -11.47
C ALA A 192 -32.09 -39.12 -12.70
N GLU A 193 -32.48 -39.65 -13.86
CA GLU A 193 -31.62 -39.70 -15.05
C GLU A 193 -31.26 -38.32 -15.60
N GLY A 194 -32.25 -37.42 -15.72
CA GLY A 194 -32.01 -36.04 -16.14
C GLY A 194 -31.16 -35.25 -15.12
N LEU A 195 -31.35 -35.49 -13.82
CA LEU A 195 -30.52 -34.90 -12.77
C LEU A 195 -29.10 -35.45 -12.78
N LEU A 196 -28.93 -36.75 -13.03
CA LEU A 196 -27.63 -37.40 -13.17
C LEU A 196 -26.85 -36.84 -14.37
N PHE A 197 -27.52 -36.57 -15.49
CA PHE A 197 -26.91 -35.90 -16.63
C PHE A 197 -26.44 -34.47 -16.29
N LEU A 198 -27.28 -33.67 -15.63
CA LEU A 198 -26.92 -32.31 -15.21
C LEU A 198 -25.75 -32.30 -14.22
N VAL A 199 -25.77 -33.19 -13.23
CA VAL A 199 -24.68 -33.30 -12.24
C VAL A 199 -23.41 -33.85 -12.89
N GLY A 200 -23.53 -34.77 -13.86
CA GLY A 200 -22.41 -35.27 -14.66
C GLY A 200 -21.71 -34.17 -15.44
N ASN A 201 -22.47 -33.29 -16.10
CA ASN A 201 -21.91 -32.12 -16.78
C ASN A 201 -21.21 -31.16 -15.80
N ALA A 202 -21.80 -30.93 -14.63
CA ALA A 202 -21.21 -30.09 -13.59
C ALA A 202 -19.90 -30.70 -13.03
N ILE A 203 -19.83 -32.03 -12.91
CA ILE A 203 -18.58 -32.73 -12.54
C ILE A 203 -17.52 -32.50 -13.62
N GLN A 204 -17.85 -32.72 -14.89
CA GLN A 204 -16.91 -32.51 -16.00
C GLN A 204 -16.37 -31.07 -16.06
N GLU A 205 -17.23 -30.07 -15.82
CA GLU A 205 -16.82 -28.67 -15.74
C GLU A 205 -15.86 -28.42 -14.58
N GLN A 206 -16.12 -29.01 -13.41
CA GLN A 206 -15.21 -28.92 -12.25
C GLN A 206 -13.87 -29.61 -12.50
N GLU A 207 -13.85 -30.74 -13.20
CA GLU A 207 -12.59 -31.42 -13.58
C GLU A 207 -11.75 -30.56 -14.53
N GLN A 208 -12.38 -29.94 -15.53
CA GLN A 208 -11.69 -29.02 -16.44
C GLN A 208 -11.14 -27.79 -15.69
N LEU A 209 -11.93 -27.23 -14.78
CA LEU A 209 -11.49 -26.11 -13.95
C LEU A 209 -10.30 -26.51 -13.08
N HIS A 210 -10.35 -27.68 -12.44
CA HIS A 210 -9.26 -28.19 -11.62
C HIS A 210 -7.96 -28.35 -12.42
N LEU A 211 -8.02 -29.00 -13.59
CA LEU A 211 -6.86 -29.18 -14.47
C LEU A 211 -6.27 -27.84 -14.94
N ASN A 212 -7.12 -26.87 -15.25
CA ASN A 212 -6.68 -25.53 -15.64
C ASN A 212 -5.97 -24.81 -14.48
N LEU A 213 -6.52 -24.92 -13.26
CA LEU A 213 -5.93 -24.32 -12.07
C LEU A 213 -4.60 -24.99 -11.70
N GLU A 214 -4.50 -26.32 -11.76
CA GLU A 214 -3.25 -27.05 -11.56
C GLU A 214 -2.18 -26.59 -12.55
N LYS A 215 -2.52 -26.48 -13.83
CA LYS A 215 -1.60 -25.97 -14.85
C LYS A 215 -1.12 -24.56 -14.52
N CYS A 216 -2.02 -23.66 -14.14
CA CYS A 216 -1.70 -22.28 -13.78
C CYS A 216 -0.85 -22.18 -12.50
N PHE A 217 -1.10 -23.04 -11.51
CA PHE A 217 -0.48 -22.98 -10.18
C PHE A 217 0.77 -23.85 -10.04
N SER A 218 1.03 -24.76 -10.99
CA SER A 218 2.16 -25.70 -10.98
C SER A 218 3.54 -25.09 -10.77
N ASN A 219 3.73 -23.86 -11.24
CA ASN A 219 5.00 -23.15 -11.09
C ASN A 219 5.17 -22.45 -9.74
N TYR A 220 4.10 -22.37 -8.95
CA TYR A 220 4.03 -21.54 -7.73
C TYR A 220 3.77 -22.37 -6.46
N ILE A 221 3.07 -23.49 -6.56
CA ILE A 221 2.80 -24.38 -5.42
C ILE A 221 3.02 -25.85 -5.78
N PRO A 222 3.50 -26.69 -4.84
CA PRO A 222 3.60 -28.13 -5.05
C PRO A 222 2.19 -28.76 -5.11
N ILE A 223 1.84 -29.34 -6.25
CA ILE A 223 0.50 -29.93 -6.53
C ILE A 223 0.26 -31.26 -5.77
N SER A 224 1.29 -31.79 -5.10
CA SER A 224 1.33 -33.15 -4.56
C SER A 224 0.34 -33.50 -3.44
N SER A 225 -0.55 -32.59 -3.03
CA SER A 225 -1.43 -32.78 -1.86
C SER A 225 -2.94 -32.67 -2.12
N CYS A 226 -3.39 -32.41 -3.36
CA CYS A 226 -4.80 -32.02 -3.59
C CYS A 226 -5.62 -32.91 -4.54
N THR A 227 -5.07 -34.03 -5.02
CA THR A 227 -5.77 -34.89 -5.99
C THR A 227 -6.40 -36.12 -5.33
N PRO A 228 -7.73 -36.17 -5.15
CA PRO A 228 -8.43 -37.41 -5.44
C PRO A 228 -8.32 -37.65 -6.94
N PHE A 229 -8.05 -38.89 -7.30
CA PHE A 229 -7.80 -39.41 -8.63
C PHE A 229 -8.89 -38.97 -9.65
N PHE A 230 -8.63 -37.90 -10.43
CA PHE A 230 -9.51 -37.40 -11.51
C PHE A 230 -9.55 -38.30 -12.76
N ARG A 231 -9.29 -39.60 -12.61
CA ARG A 231 -9.38 -40.56 -13.71
C ARG A 231 -10.60 -41.45 -13.53
N SER A 232 -11.55 -41.27 -14.44
CA SER A 232 -12.41 -42.31 -15.06
C SER A 232 -13.87 -42.52 -14.62
N THR A 233 -14.56 -41.59 -13.96
CA THR A 233 -15.93 -41.90 -13.50
C THR A 233 -17.04 -41.79 -14.58
N ILE A 234 -16.80 -41.21 -15.76
CA ILE A 234 -17.91 -40.92 -16.71
C ILE A 234 -17.87 -41.75 -18.01
N LEU A 235 -16.82 -42.52 -18.29
CA LEU A 235 -16.82 -43.39 -19.48
C LEU A 235 -17.48 -44.76 -19.27
N SER A 236 -17.76 -45.17 -18.03
CA SER A 236 -18.57 -46.38 -17.75
C SER A 236 -20.06 -46.11 -17.56
N ALA A 237 -20.49 -44.84 -17.56
CA ALA A 237 -21.87 -44.46 -17.27
C ALA A 237 -22.70 -44.07 -18.51
N ILE A 238 -22.07 -43.94 -19.68
CA ILE A 238 -22.72 -43.47 -20.93
C ILE A 238 -22.41 -44.40 -22.12
N SER A 239 -22.37 -45.72 -21.90
CA SER A 239 -22.49 -46.67 -23.02
C SER A 239 -23.94 -47.16 -23.10
N PRO A 240 -24.72 -46.75 -24.11
CA PRO A 240 -25.88 -47.52 -24.49
C PRO A 240 -25.38 -48.76 -25.23
N GLU A 241 -25.59 -49.94 -24.64
CA GLU A 241 -25.64 -51.19 -25.40
C GLU A 241 -26.72 -51.03 -26.49
N LEU A 242 -26.29 -50.78 -27.71
CA LEU A 242 -27.06 -51.10 -28.90
C LEU A 242 -26.42 -52.34 -29.50
N SER A 243 -26.99 -53.49 -29.16
CA SER A 243 -26.73 -54.75 -29.87
C SER A 243 -27.08 -54.58 -31.36
N PRO A 244 -26.30 -55.16 -32.29
CA PRO A 244 -26.65 -55.20 -33.69
C PRO A 244 -27.70 -56.28 -33.90
N SER A 245 -28.91 -55.90 -34.31
CA SER A 245 -29.91 -56.85 -34.79
C SER A 245 -30.30 -56.48 -36.21
N ASP A 246 -29.73 -57.27 -37.11
CA ASP A 246 -30.26 -57.82 -38.35
C ASP A 246 -30.98 -56.93 -39.38
N GLU A 247 -30.47 -57.11 -40.59
CA GLU A 247 -30.88 -56.55 -41.87
C GLU A 247 -32.34 -56.82 -42.23
N THR A 248 -32.94 -55.90 -42.98
CA THR A 248 -33.63 -56.25 -44.23
C THR A 248 -33.52 -55.11 -45.24
N PRO A 249 -32.99 -55.34 -46.45
CA PRO A 249 -33.03 -54.40 -47.55
C PRO A 249 -34.31 -54.62 -48.37
N LEU A 250 -35.05 -53.56 -48.66
CA LEU A 250 -36.16 -53.62 -49.63
C LEU A 250 -36.09 -52.43 -50.59
N SER A 251 -36.34 -52.79 -51.84
CA SER A 251 -35.90 -52.17 -53.08
C SER A 251 -36.71 -50.97 -53.55
N SER A 252 -36.04 -50.20 -54.41
CA SER A 252 -36.49 -49.31 -55.49
C SER A 252 -37.83 -49.60 -56.20
N ASP A 253 -38.56 -48.52 -56.51
CA ASP A 253 -39.20 -48.12 -57.80
C ASP A 253 -40.30 -47.06 -57.48
N SER A 254 -40.75 -46.13 -58.32
CA SER A 254 -40.40 -45.45 -59.58
C SER A 254 -41.66 -44.62 -59.97
N SER A 255 -41.52 -43.67 -60.89
CA SER A 255 -42.55 -42.83 -61.59
C SER A 255 -43.06 -41.59 -60.84
N SER A 256 -42.75 -40.35 -61.27
CA SER A 256 -43.10 -39.61 -62.52
C SER A 256 -44.53 -39.06 -62.48
N ASP A 257 -44.70 -37.74 -62.50
CA ASP A 257 -45.39 -37.07 -63.61
C ASP A 257 -45.17 -35.55 -63.63
N GLU A 258 -45.17 -35.01 -64.84
CA GLU A 258 -44.77 -33.66 -65.25
C GLU A 258 -45.95 -32.68 -65.27
N SER A 259 -45.63 -31.37 -65.30
CA SER A 259 -46.40 -30.39 -66.07
C SER A 259 -45.57 -29.12 -66.31
N GLU A 260 -45.06 -29.01 -67.55
CA GLU A 260 -44.63 -27.76 -68.20
C GLU A 260 -45.86 -27.02 -68.78
N ASP A 261 -45.79 -25.69 -68.81
CA ASP A 261 -46.41 -24.74 -69.77
C ASP A 261 -46.27 -23.33 -69.13
N GLU A 262 -45.88 -22.23 -69.79
CA GLU A 262 -45.72 -21.92 -71.20
C GLU A 262 -44.80 -20.67 -71.34
N ALA A 263 -44.27 -20.47 -72.55
CA ALA A 263 -43.38 -19.39 -73.01
C ALA A 263 -44.04 -17.98 -72.94
N VAL A 264 -43.34 -16.85 -73.14
CA VAL A 264 -42.89 -16.32 -74.46
C VAL A 264 -41.81 -15.24 -74.23
N SER A 265 -40.76 -15.31 -75.04
CA SER A 265 -39.73 -14.28 -75.23
C SER A 265 -40.12 -13.32 -76.37
N ASP A 266 -39.91 -12.02 -76.17
CA ASP A 266 -39.21 -11.10 -77.10
C ASP A 266 -38.80 -9.83 -76.35
#